data_AF-A0A7X3NUW1-F1
#
_entry.id   AF-A0A7X3NUW1-F1
#
_cell.length_a   1.000
_cell.length_b   1.000
_cell.length_c   1.000
_cell.angle_alpha   90.00
_cell.angle_beta   90.00
_cell.angle_gamma   90.00
#
_symmetry.space_group_name_H-M   'P 1'
#
loop_
_entity.id
_entity.type
_entity.pdbx_description
1 polymer ?
#
loop_
_entity_poly.entity_id
_entity_poly.type
_entity_poly.pdbx_seq_one_letter_code
_entity_poly.pdbx_strand_id
1 'polypeptide(L)'
;SNRSLTIVVAINGCCYGKDQKPDKGDYLKLCGQKFWEFISGNDNLYTDIIEPLGHQAKKKNEQFMEEYAKVVNKFTAEFIGKYCDAEGNMLWEEIVKFNSADTTS
;
A
#
# COMPACT_ATOMS: atom_id res chain seq x y z
N SER A 1 -32.13 24.22 -25.25
CA SER A 1 -31.59 22.90 -24.91
C SER A 1 -31.47 22.78 -23.40
N ASN A 2 -32.26 21.88 -22.80
CA ASN A 2 -32.33 21.70 -21.35
C ASN A 2 -31.10 20.89 -20.90
N ARG A 3 -30.09 21.53 -20.29
CA ARG A 3 -28.98 20.81 -19.67
C ARG A 3 -29.50 20.17 -18.39
N SER A 4 -29.81 18.88 -18.42
CA SER A 4 -30.00 18.10 -17.20
C SER A 4 -28.75 18.26 -16.34
N LEU A 5 -28.90 18.75 -15.11
CA LEU A 5 -27.82 18.82 -14.15
C LEU A 5 -27.40 17.38 -13.80
N THR A 6 -26.29 16.92 -14.39
CA THR A 6 -25.68 15.65 -13.99
C THR A 6 -25.05 15.84 -12.62
N ILE A 7 -25.64 15.22 -11.60
CA ILE A 7 -25.05 15.18 -10.26
C ILE A 7 -23.98 14.10 -10.27
N VAL A 8 -22.72 14.51 -10.10
CA VAL A 8 -21.57 13.60 -9.99
C VAL A 8 -21.19 13.52 -8.51
N VAL A 9 -21.06 12.30 -7.99
CA VAL A 9 -20.64 12.03 -6.60
C VAL A 9 -19.35 11.23 -6.62
N ALA A 10 -18.33 11.69 -5.89
CA ALA A 10 -17.09 10.95 -5.72
C ALA A 10 -17.29 9.79 -4.74
N ILE A 11 -16.74 8.61 -5.08
CA ILE A 11 -16.80 7.42 -4.24
C ILE A 11 -15.38 6.97 -3.87
N ASN A 12 -15.11 6.86 -2.57
CA ASN A 12 -13.95 6.17 -2.04
C ASN A 12 -14.33 4.70 -1.77
N GLY A 13 -13.85 3.80 -2.63
CA GLY A 13 -14.07 2.37 -2.51
C GLY A 13 -13.08 1.70 -1.57
N CYS A 14 -13.56 1.17 -0.46
CA CYS A 14 -12.76 0.41 0.50
C CYS A 14 -13.15 -1.07 0.41
N CYS A 15 -12.26 -1.89 -0.16
CA CYS A 15 -12.55 -3.29 -0.48
C CYS A 15 -13.01 -4.13 0.72
N TYR A 16 -12.49 -3.84 1.92
CA TYR A 16 -12.78 -4.60 3.14
C TYR A 16 -12.89 -3.67 4.36
N GLY A 17 -13.53 -4.17 5.42
CA GLY A 17 -13.81 -3.41 6.64
C GLY A 17 -15.25 -2.90 6.71
N LYS A 18 -15.57 -2.15 7.76
CA LYS A 18 -16.90 -1.61 8.02
C LYS A 18 -16.80 -0.11 8.31
N ASP A 19 -17.68 0.69 7.72
CA ASP A 19 -17.87 2.10 8.06
C ASP A 19 -19.35 2.34 8.34
N GLN A 20 -19.64 2.97 9.48
CA GLN A 20 -21.00 3.31 9.91
C GLN A 20 -21.43 4.69 9.39
N LYS A 21 -20.49 5.53 8.94
CA LYS A 21 -20.77 6.88 8.44
C LYS A 21 -20.20 7.06 7.03
N PRO A 22 -20.84 6.50 6.00
CA PRO A 22 -20.30 6.50 4.63
C PRO A 22 -20.19 7.91 4.03
N ASP A 23 -21.07 8.83 4.40
CA ASP A 23 -21.01 10.22 3.92
C ASP A 23 -19.88 10.99 4.61
N LYS A 24 -18.93 11.52 3.82
CA LYS A 24 -17.81 12.35 4.27
C LYS A 24 -17.93 13.81 3.83
N GLY A 25 -19.08 14.21 3.30
CA GLY A 25 -19.32 15.53 2.73
C GLY A 25 -18.90 15.58 1.26
N ASP A 26 -17.58 15.55 1.00
CA ASP A 26 -17.06 15.70 -0.36
C ASP A 26 -17.16 14.40 -1.20
N TYR A 27 -17.30 13.26 -0.52
CA TYR A 27 -17.38 11.94 -1.15
C TYR A 27 -18.12 10.93 -0.25
N LEU A 28 -18.56 9.83 -0.84
CA LEU A 28 -19.04 8.66 -0.10
C LEU A 28 -17.93 7.64 0.05
N LYS A 29 -17.70 7.17 1.27
CA LYS A 29 -16.86 6.02 1.57
C LYS A 29 -17.71 4.77 1.70
N LEU A 30 -17.61 3.86 0.74
CA LEU A 30 -18.28 2.56 0.79
C LEU A 30 -17.26 1.49 1.20
N CYS A 31 -17.59 0.66 2.19
CA CYS A 31 -16.70 -0.37 2.72
C CYS A 31 -17.30 -1.77 2.59
N GLY A 32 -16.47 -2.77 2.25
CA GLY A 32 -16.83 -4.19 2.25
C GLY A 32 -17.98 -4.48 1.29
N GLN A 33 -18.95 -5.28 1.74
CA GLN A 33 -20.13 -5.68 0.96
C GLN A 33 -20.78 -4.49 0.23
N LYS A 34 -20.97 -3.35 0.90
CA LYS A 34 -21.62 -2.17 0.31
C LYS A 34 -20.88 -1.61 -0.90
N PHE A 35 -19.54 -1.67 -0.89
CA PHE A 35 -18.75 -1.20 -2.04
C PHE A 35 -18.85 -2.18 -3.20
N TRP A 36 -18.67 -3.47 -2.93
CA TRP A 36 -18.71 -4.50 -3.96
C TRP A 36 -20.09 -4.65 -4.58
N GLU A 37 -21.15 -4.60 -3.78
CA GLU A 37 -22.53 -4.58 -4.24
C GLU A 37 -22.80 -3.35 -5.11
N PHE A 38 -22.34 -2.16 -4.68
CA PHE A 38 -22.53 -0.92 -5.44
C PHE A 38 -21.95 -0.98 -6.86
N ILE A 39 -20.76 -1.54 -7.03
CA ILE A 39 -20.10 -1.57 -8.36
C ILE A 39 -20.50 -2.78 -9.22
N SER A 40 -21.06 -3.84 -8.62
CA SER A 40 -21.31 -5.11 -9.32
C SER A 40 -22.78 -5.53 -9.39
N GLY A 41 -23.63 -5.00 -8.51
CA GLY A 41 -24.99 -5.49 -8.30
C GLY A 41 -25.08 -6.85 -7.60
N ASN A 42 -23.96 -7.40 -7.11
CA ASN A 42 -23.90 -8.68 -6.40
C ASN A 42 -23.47 -8.46 -4.94
N ASP A 43 -24.35 -8.83 -4.01
CA ASP A 43 -24.15 -8.71 -2.57
C ASP A 43 -23.14 -9.73 -2.00
N ASN A 44 -22.84 -10.81 -2.73
CA ASN A 44 -21.90 -11.86 -2.33
C ASN A 44 -20.50 -11.67 -2.92
N LEU A 45 -20.30 -10.70 -3.82
CA LEU A 45 -19.02 -10.55 -4.53
C LEU A 45 -17.83 -10.34 -3.57
N TYR A 46 -18.05 -9.66 -2.43
CA TYR A 46 -17.00 -9.40 -1.44
C TYR A 46 -16.43 -10.67 -0.80
N THR A 47 -17.17 -11.78 -0.79
CA THR A 47 -16.69 -13.10 -0.35
C THR A 47 -16.18 -13.93 -1.52
N ASP A 48 -16.83 -13.87 -2.68
CA ASP A 48 -16.52 -14.68 -3.85
C ASP A 48 -15.09 -14.43 -4.37
N ILE A 49 -14.57 -13.21 -4.21
CA ILE A 49 -13.23 -12.83 -4.67
C ILE A 49 -12.11 -13.18 -3.69
N ILE A 50 -12.42 -13.53 -2.43
CA ILE A 50 -11.41 -13.75 -1.38
C ILE A 50 -10.53 -14.96 -1.72
N GLU A 51 -11.14 -16.07 -2.15
CA GLU A 51 -10.41 -17.30 -2.47
C GLU A 51 -9.52 -17.15 -3.72
N PRO A 52 -10.00 -16.59 -4.85
CA PRO A 52 -9.14 -16.27 -5.99
C PRO A 52 -8.01 -15.28 -5.66
N LEU A 53 -8.28 -14.23 -4.88
CA LEU A 53 -7.26 -13.26 -4.45
C LEU A 53 -6.22 -13.91 -3.53
N GLY A 54 -6.64 -14.75 -2.59
CA GLY A 54 -5.74 -15.45 -1.68
C GLY A 54 -4.78 -16.40 -2.42
N HIS A 55 -5.30 -17.17 -3.39
CA HIS A 55 -4.47 -18.10 -4.18
C HIS A 55 -3.46 -17.36 -5.09
N GLN A 56 -3.91 -16.30 -5.78
CA GLN A 56 -3.01 -15.49 -6.62
C GLN A 56 -2.00 -14.69 -5.80
N ALA A 57 -2.40 -14.17 -4.64
CA ALA A 57 -1.50 -13.51 -3.71
C ALA A 57 -0.41 -14.49 -3.25
N LYS A 58 -0.76 -15.71 -2.86
CA LYS A 58 0.23 -16.73 -2.47
C LYS A 58 1.26 -17.02 -3.58
N LYS A 59 0.82 -17.14 -4.84
CA LYS A 59 1.74 -17.36 -5.98
C LYS A 59 2.67 -16.16 -6.23
N LYS A 60 2.16 -14.94 -6.08
CA LYS A 60 2.98 -13.72 -6.19
C LYS A 60 3.87 -13.50 -4.97
N ASN A 61 3.50 -14.02 -3.81
CA ASN A 61 4.27 -13.90 -2.58
C ASN A 61 5.62 -14.61 -2.69
N GLU A 62 5.70 -15.80 -3.31
CA GLU A 62 6.99 -16.50 -3.44
C GLU A 62 7.99 -15.69 -4.28
N GLN A 63 7.55 -15.20 -5.44
CA GLN A 63 8.36 -14.32 -6.29
C GLN A 63 8.72 -13.00 -5.60
N PHE A 64 7.75 -12.40 -4.91
CA PHE A 64 7.97 -11.18 -4.14
C PHE A 64 8.99 -11.39 -3.02
N MET A 65 8.90 -12.50 -2.28
CA MET A 65 9.83 -12.80 -1.19
C MET A 65 11.24 -13.06 -1.71
N GLU A 66 11.39 -13.69 -2.88
CA GLU A 66 12.69 -13.87 -3.52
C GLU A 66 13.32 -12.52 -3.91
N GLU A 67 12.57 -11.65 -4.61
CA GLU A 67 13.05 -10.33 -4.99
C GLU A 67 13.30 -9.43 -3.77
N TYR A 68 12.45 -9.52 -2.75
CA TYR A 68 12.64 -8.83 -1.48
C TYR A 68 13.94 -9.26 -0.79
N ALA A 69 14.23 -10.56 -0.75
CA ALA A 69 15.48 -11.07 -0.18
C ALA A 69 16.71 -10.55 -0.94
N LYS A 70 16.65 -10.47 -2.28
CA LYS A 70 17.71 -9.86 -3.10
C LYS A 70 17.94 -8.40 -2.73
N VAL A 71 16.85 -7.63 -2.56
CA VAL A 71 16.91 -6.22 -2.17
C VAL A 71 17.48 -6.05 -0.76
N VAL A 72 17.08 -6.88 0.21
CA VAL A 72 17.64 -6.88 1.57
C VAL A 72 19.14 -7.17 1.55
N ASN A 73 19.58 -8.18 0.81
CA ASN A 73 21.00 -8.53 0.71
C ASN A 73 21.81 -7.41 0.07
N LYS A 74 21.29 -6.81 -1.01
CA LYS A 74 21.93 -5.67 -1.67
C LYS A 74 22.08 -4.49 -0.72
N PHE A 75 21.02 -4.07 -0.04
CA PHE A 75 21.09 -2.96 0.90
C PHE A 75 21.95 -3.27 2.13
N THR A 76 21.96 -4.52 2.60
CA THR A 76 22.86 -4.95 3.67
C THR A 76 24.32 -4.81 3.24
N ALA A 77 24.66 -5.28 2.04
CA ALA A 77 26.01 -5.17 1.51
C ALA A 77 26.44 -3.70 1.32
N GLU A 78 25.56 -2.87 0.76
CA GLU A 78 25.80 -1.43 0.61
C GLU A 78 25.94 -0.73 1.96
N PHE A 79 25.14 -1.12 2.95
CA PHE A 79 25.19 -0.57 4.30
C PHE A 79 26.51 -0.94 4.98
N ILE A 80 26.89 -2.22 4.96
CA ILE A 80 28.16 -2.69 5.53
C ILE A 80 29.34 -1.96 4.88
N GLY A 81 29.33 -1.85 3.54
CA GLY A 81 30.42 -1.19 2.82
C GLY A 81 30.54 0.32 3.06
N LYS A 82 29.48 0.99 3.53
CA LYS A 82 29.47 2.45 3.76
C LYS A 82 29.52 2.85 5.22
N TYR A 83 28.93 2.04 6.10
CA TYR A 83 28.63 2.42 7.48
C TYR A 83 29.19 1.44 8.50
N CYS A 84 30.03 0.48 8.10
CA CYS A 84 30.80 -0.36 9.01
C CYS A 84 32.31 -0.26 8.75
N ASP A 85 33.12 -0.41 9.79
CA ASP A 85 34.58 -0.55 9.67
C ASP A 85 35.00 -1.99 9.26
N ALA A 86 36.30 -2.23 9.13
CA ALA A 86 36.85 -3.52 8.71
C ALA A 86 36.58 -4.65 9.71
N GLU A 87 36.38 -4.30 10.98
CA GLU A 87 36.03 -5.19 12.07
C GLU A 87 34.51 -5.42 12.19
N GLY A 88 33.70 -4.69 11.41
CA GLY A 88 32.25 -4.78 11.37
C GLY A 88 31.52 -3.90 12.39
N ASN A 89 32.21 -2.99 13.08
CA ASN A 89 31.57 -2.02 13.97
C ASN A 89 30.88 -0.93 13.16
N MET A 90 29.72 -0.46 13.64
CA MET A 90 28.98 0.61 12.99
C MET A 90 29.65 1.98 13.17
N LEU A 91 29.81 2.70 12.06
CA LEU A 91 30.26 4.08 11.98
C LEU A 91 29.08 5.03 12.23
N TRP A 92 28.65 5.11 13.48
CA TRP A 92 27.45 5.87 13.87
C TRP A 92 27.47 7.34 13.46
N GLU A 93 28.63 7.99 13.51
CA GLU A 93 28.77 9.39 13.11
C GLU A 93 28.39 9.61 11.64
N GLU A 94 28.80 8.70 10.75
CA GLU A 94 28.49 8.76 9.33
C GLU A 94 27.01 8.52 9.05
N ILE A 95 26.37 7.63 9.81
CA ILE A 95 24.91 7.41 9.75
C ILE A 95 24.15 8.68 10.17
N VAL A 96 24.56 9.31 11.27
CA VAL A 96 23.93 10.54 11.78
C VAL A 96 24.12 11.69 10.79
N LYS A 97 25.33 11.88 10.27
CA LYS A 97 25.59 12.88 9.21
C LYS A 97 24.73 12.63 7.98
N PHE A 98 24.67 11.39 7.49
CA PHE A 98 23.83 11.06 6.34
C PHE A 98 22.35 11.41 6.54
N ASN A 99 21.81 11.16 7.74
CA ASN A 99 20.40 11.38 8.02
C ASN A 99 20.06 12.83 8.37
N SER A 100 21.00 13.59 8.94
CA SER A 100 20.71 14.83 9.66
C SER A 100 21.62 16.01 9.30
N ALA A 101 22.64 15.83 8.48
CA ALA A 101 23.49 16.94 8.05
C ALA A 101 22.69 17.94 7.21
N ASP A 102 23.03 19.22 7.35
CA ASP A 102 22.49 20.28 6.51
C ASP A 102 22.89 20.01 5.05
N THR A 103 21.90 20.05 4.16
CA THR A 103 22.08 19.78 2.73
C THR A 103 22.22 21.07 1.91
N THR A 104 22.14 22.23 2.55
CA THR A 104 22.36 23.51 1.91
C THR A 104 23.83 23.93 2.00
N SER A 105 24.49 24.00 0.84
CA SER A 105 25.75 24.73 0.62
C SER A 105 25.46 26.07 -0.04
#